data_AF-A0A9P3LMP5-F1
#
_entry.id   AF-A0A9P3LMP5-F1
#
_cell.length_a   1.000
_cell.length_b   1.000
_cell.length_c   1.000
_cell.angle_alpha   90.00
_cell.angle_beta   90.00
_cell.angle_gamma   90.00
#
_symmetry.space_group_name_H-M   'P 1'
#
loop_
_entity.id
_entity.type
_entity.pdbx_description
1 polymer ?
#
loop_
_entity_poly.entity_id
_entity_poly.type
_entity_poly.pdbx_seq_one_letter_code
_entity_poly.pdbx_strand_id
1 'polypeptide(L)'
;MPTNNASMLLLLNHTKVVFLHPDDTGLSAPCSVQVDVRAQDQQCSTDIQRIWDARKIDISSVILKLVIAHLQQGLPQRFVVEDEELTIYASRSTWKYGMSRFVLTWGDERIAPCQDKWKFALAMRGSGRV
;
A
#
# COMPACT_ATOMS: atom_id res chain seq x y z
N MET A 1 -20.22 0.16 -17.05
CA MET A 1 -18.96 -0.59 -17.23
C MET A 1 -18.76 -1.43 -15.97
N PRO A 2 -18.56 -2.75 -16.05
CA PRO A 2 -18.30 -3.54 -14.85
C PRO A 2 -16.96 -3.08 -14.28
N THR A 3 -16.98 -2.50 -13.07
CA THR A 3 -15.79 -2.23 -12.27
C THR A 3 -15.16 -3.58 -11.97
N ASN A 4 -14.12 -3.91 -12.74
CA ASN A 4 -13.34 -5.12 -12.54
C ASN A 4 -12.47 -4.93 -11.28
N ASN A 5 -13.13 -4.88 -10.12
CA ASN A 5 -12.53 -4.90 -8.78
C ASN A 5 -11.97 -6.31 -8.47
N ALA A 6 -11.53 -7.05 -9.49
CA ALA A 6 -10.66 -8.20 -9.35
C ALA A 6 -9.27 -7.70 -8.94
N SER A 7 -9.21 -7.28 -7.68
CA SER A 7 -8.19 -7.69 -6.73
C SER A 7 -6.77 -7.23 -7.04
N MET A 8 -6.51 -5.93 -6.86
CA MET A 8 -5.16 -5.48 -6.45
C MET A 8 -4.87 -5.96 -5.02
N LEU A 9 -4.80 -7.28 -4.84
CA LEU A 9 -4.41 -7.88 -3.58
C LEU A 9 -2.93 -7.62 -3.35
N LEU A 10 -2.64 -6.95 -2.24
CA LEU A 10 -1.29 -6.89 -1.72
C LEU A 10 -0.92 -8.26 -1.16
N LEU A 11 0.38 -8.49 -0.95
CA LEU A 11 0.88 -9.71 -0.32
C LEU A 11 1.69 -9.31 0.89
N LEU A 12 1.51 -10.03 2.00
CA LEU A 12 2.33 -9.83 3.19
C LEU A 12 3.79 -10.19 2.87
N ASN A 13 4.72 -9.44 3.42
CA ASN A 13 6.17 -9.56 3.21
C ASN A 13 6.63 -9.37 1.77
N HIS A 14 5.88 -8.58 1.00
CA HIS A 14 6.20 -8.27 -0.38
C HIS A 14 6.15 -6.76 -0.64
N THR A 15 6.96 -6.35 -1.62
CA THR A 15 6.85 -5.05 -2.27
C THR A 15 6.17 -5.24 -3.62
N LYS A 16 5.15 -4.42 -3.91
CA LYS A 16 4.49 -4.37 -5.22
C LYS A 16 4.54 -2.96 -5.79
N VAL A 17 4.61 -2.85 -7.10
CA VAL A 17 4.28 -1.62 -7.82
C VAL A 17 2.82 -1.73 -8.26
N VAL A 18 2.04 -0.75 -7.84
CA VAL A 18 0.60 -0.70 -8.04
C VAL A 18 0.31 0.37 -9.09
N PHE A 19 -0.44 0.03 -10.12
CA PHE A 19 -0.88 0.94 -11.16
C PHE A 19 -2.27 1.45 -10.80
N LEU A 20 -2.45 2.77 -10.77
CA LEU A 20 -3.66 3.44 -10.33
C LEU A 20 -4.26 4.22 -11.50
N HIS A 21 -5.52 3.93 -11.81
CA HIS A 21 -6.27 4.59 -12.87
C HIS A 21 -6.71 6.01 -12.42
N PRO A 22 -6.82 6.98 -13.34
CA PRO A 22 -7.40 8.30 -13.05
C PRO A 22 -8.75 8.23 -12.33
N ASP A 23 -9.63 7.32 -12.74
CA ASP A 23 -10.97 7.16 -12.15
C ASP A 23 -10.93 6.77 -10.67
N ASP A 24 -9.90 6.02 -10.24
CA ASP A 24 -9.74 5.62 -8.84
C ASP A 24 -9.10 6.74 -8.00
N THR A 25 -8.27 7.57 -8.62
CA THR A 25 -7.42 8.54 -7.93
C THR A 25 -7.93 9.97 -7.98
N GLY A 26 -8.82 10.30 -8.93
CA GLY A 26 -9.20 11.68 -9.23
C GLY A 26 -8.08 12.51 -9.84
N LEU A 27 -6.97 11.89 -10.27
CA LEU A 27 -5.88 12.56 -10.97
C LEU A 27 -6.20 12.72 -12.46
N SER A 28 -5.46 13.59 -13.16
CA SER A 28 -5.63 13.79 -14.60
C SER A 28 -4.97 12.71 -15.47
N ALA A 29 -4.10 11.87 -14.89
CA ALA A 29 -3.34 10.85 -15.61
C ALA A 29 -3.06 9.63 -14.70
N PRO A 30 -2.89 8.42 -15.28
CA PRO A 30 -2.55 7.23 -14.51
C PRO A 30 -1.20 7.41 -13.82
N CYS A 31 -1.06 6.80 -12.65
CA CYS A 31 0.19 6.81 -11.91
C CYS A 31 0.52 5.44 -11.34
N SER A 32 1.76 5.27 -10.91
CA SER A 32 2.20 4.02 -10.28
C SER A 32 2.87 4.29 -8.94
N VAL A 33 2.62 3.43 -7.96
CA VAL A 33 3.12 3.62 -6.60
C VAL A 33 3.72 2.32 -6.07
N GLN A 34 4.88 2.42 -5.42
CA GLN A 34 5.45 1.27 -4.73
C GLN A 34 4.85 1.15 -3.33
N VAL A 35 4.32 -0.04 -3.02
CA VAL A 35 3.72 -0.39 -1.73
C VAL A 35 4.44 -1.62 -1.17
N ASP A 36 5.02 -1.47 0.02
CA ASP A 36 5.68 -2.56 0.77
C ASP A 36 4.82 -2.90 1.99
N VAL A 37 4.42 -4.16 2.13
CA VAL A 37 3.64 -4.64 3.28
C VAL A 37 4.45 -5.71 4.01
N ARG A 38 4.68 -5.56 5.31
CA ARG A 38 5.52 -6.49 6.10
C ARG A 38 4.92 -6.78 7.46
N ALA A 39 5.14 -8.01 7.95
CA ALA A 39 5.03 -8.28 9.38
C ALA A 39 6.21 -7.60 10.10
N GLN A 40 5.93 -6.87 11.17
CA GLN A 40 6.93 -6.12 11.92
C GLN A 40 7.75 -7.02 12.85
N ASP A 41 7.09 -8.00 13.48
CA ASP A 41 7.70 -8.89 14.46
C ASP A 41 7.84 -10.31 13.90
N GLN A 42 9.05 -10.86 13.97
CA GLN A 42 9.32 -12.24 13.58
C GLN A 42 8.71 -13.23 14.58
N GLN A 43 8.61 -12.87 15.87
CA GLN A 43 8.05 -13.73 16.91
C GLN A 43 6.56 -13.98 16.71
N CYS A 44 5.80 -12.94 16.32
CA CYS A 44 4.37 -13.04 16.02
C CYS A 44 4.07 -13.24 14.52
N SER A 45 5.07 -13.59 13.70
CA SER A 45 4.90 -13.67 12.24
C SER A 45 3.82 -14.65 11.79
N THR A 46 3.66 -15.79 12.48
CA THR A 46 2.61 -16.78 12.20
C THR A 46 1.20 -16.24 12.51
N ASP A 47 1.03 -15.52 13.62
CA ASP A 47 -0.27 -14.93 13.98
C ASP A 47 -0.68 -13.82 13.00
N ILE A 48 0.28 -12.96 12.63
CA ILE A 48 0.07 -11.92 11.62
C ILE A 48 -0.28 -12.54 10.28
N GLN A 49 0.40 -13.63 9.87
CA GLN A 49 0.10 -14.35 8.63
C GLN A 49 -1.31 -14.95 8.66
N ARG A 50 -1.72 -15.55 9.78
CA ARG A 50 -3.07 -16.11 9.95
C ARG A 50 -4.15 -15.04 9.80
N ILE A 51 -3.99 -13.89 10.48
CA ILE A 51 -4.96 -12.78 10.38
C ILE A 51 -4.95 -12.20 8.95
N TRP A 52 -3.77 -12.05 8.36
CA TRP A 52 -3.64 -11.61 6.98
C TRP A 52 -4.39 -12.54 6.02
N ASP A 53 -4.21 -13.86 6.09
CA ASP A 53 -4.86 -14.79 5.17
C ASP A 53 -6.39 -14.74 5.28
N ALA A 54 -6.91 -14.53 6.50
CA ALA A 54 -8.34 -14.36 6.74
C ALA A 54 -8.90 -13.02 6.22
N ARG A 55 -8.10 -11.94 6.27
CA ARG A 55 -8.56 -10.56 6.05
C ARG A 55 -7.83 -9.81 4.93
N LYS A 56 -7.07 -10.51 4.08
CA LYS A 56 -6.19 -9.89 3.06
C LYS A 56 -6.92 -8.97 2.09
N ILE A 57 -8.19 -9.25 1.79
CA ILE A 57 -9.00 -8.39 0.91
C ILE A 57 -9.26 -7.05 1.60
N ASP A 58 -9.75 -7.09 2.85
CA ASP A 58 -10.08 -5.88 3.61
C ASP A 58 -8.85 -5.05 3.92
N ILE A 59 -7.77 -5.68 4.38
CA ILE A 59 -6.52 -5.01 4.71
C ILE A 59 -5.90 -4.39 3.44
N SER A 60 -5.88 -5.12 2.32
CA SER A 60 -5.40 -4.55 1.05
C SER A 60 -6.26 -3.38 0.61
N SER A 61 -7.58 -3.47 0.74
CA SER A 61 -8.52 -2.39 0.41
C SER A 61 -8.26 -1.14 1.24
N VAL A 62 -8.06 -1.28 2.55
CA VAL A 62 -7.73 -0.15 3.45
C VAL A 62 -6.40 0.47 3.05
N ILE A 63 -5.36 -0.32 2.84
CA ILE A 63 -4.04 0.17 2.42
C ILE A 63 -4.15 0.96 1.11
N LEU A 64 -4.83 0.41 0.09
CA LEU A 64 -4.97 1.08 -1.20
C LEU A 64 -5.78 2.37 -1.09
N LYS A 65 -6.87 2.39 -0.31
CA LYS A 65 -7.64 3.60 -0.05
C LYS A 65 -6.79 4.69 0.61
N LEU A 66 -5.91 4.35 1.55
CA LEU A 66 -5.00 5.31 2.18
C LEU A 66 -3.98 5.87 1.18
N VAL A 67 -3.45 5.01 0.31
CA VAL A 67 -2.53 5.44 -0.75
C VAL A 67 -3.23 6.38 -1.74
N ILE A 68 -4.46 6.05 -2.17
CA ILE A 68 -5.28 6.89 -3.04
C ILE A 68 -5.63 8.22 -2.37
N ALA A 69 -6.09 8.18 -1.11
CA ALA A 69 -6.43 9.37 -0.34
C ALA A 69 -5.25 10.34 -0.27
N HIS A 70 -4.02 9.83 -0.10
CA HIS A 70 -2.81 10.66 -0.11
C HIS A 70 -2.60 11.43 -1.42
N LEU A 71 -2.94 10.84 -2.56
CA LEU A 71 -2.79 11.48 -3.87
C LEU A 71 -3.77 12.65 -4.05
N GLN A 72 -4.95 12.56 -3.42
CA GLN A 72 -5.99 13.60 -3.46
C GLN A 72 -5.74 14.68 -2.41
N GLN A 73 -5.43 14.25 -1.19
CA GLN A 73 -5.23 15.09 -0.03
C GLN A 73 -4.00 14.56 0.72
N GLY A 74 -2.93 15.36 0.72
CA GLY A 74 -1.68 14.97 1.36
C GLY A 74 -1.88 14.39 2.77
N LEU A 75 -1.44 13.16 3.00
CA LEU A 75 -1.46 12.53 4.33
C LEU A 75 -0.15 12.79 5.08
N PRO A 76 -0.16 12.71 6.43
CA PRO A 76 1.05 12.76 7.23
C PRO A 76 2.10 11.74 6.75
N GLN A 77 3.38 12.04 6.97
CA GLN A 77 4.45 11.14 6.54
C GLN A 77 4.40 9.79 7.27
N ARG A 78 3.90 9.77 8.51
CA ARG A 78 3.73 8.58 9.34
C ARG A 78 2.41 8.69 10.08
N PHE A 79 1.70 7.57 10.19
CA PHE A 79 0.50 7.45 11.00
C PHE A 79 0.25 5.98 11.34
N VAL A 80 -0.70 5.75 12.25
CA VAL A 80 -1.05 4.42 12.75
C VAL A 80 -2.54 4.20 12.50
N VAL A 81 -2.88 2.99 12.07
CA VAL A 81 -4.26 2.50 12.02
C VAL A 81 -4.38 1.35 13.00
N GLU A 82 -5.25 1.52 13.99
CA GLU A 82 -5.50 0.53 15.03
C GLU A 82 -6.76 -0.27 14.72
N ASP A 83 -6.66 -1.58 14.87
CA ASP A 83 -7.75 -2.55 14.79
C ASP A 83 -7.76 -3.38 16.09
N GLU A 84 -8.76 -4.24 16.30
CA GLU A 84 -8.84 -5.09 17.49
C GLU A 84 -7.67 -6.07 17.60
N GLU A 85 -7.23 -6.64 16.49
CA GLU A 85 -6.19 -7.68 16.48
C GLU A 85 -4.83 -7.15 16.01
N LEU A 86 -4.82 -6.14 15.14
CA LEU A 86 -3.63 -5.63 14.48
C LEU A 86 -3.44 -4.12 14.64
N THR A 87 -2.19 -3.70 14.59
CA THR A 87 -1.80 -2.32 14.39
C THR A 87 -1.03 -2.21 13.07
N ILE A 88 -1.45 -1.28 12.21
CA ILE A 88 -0.79 -0.98 10.94
C ILE A 88 -0.03 0.33 11.08
N TYR A 89 1.30 0.26 11.05
CA TYR A 89 2.19 1.42 11.01
C TYR A 89 2.44 1.80 9.55
N ALA A 90 1.89 2.93 9.13
CA ALA A 90 2.09 3.47 7.80
C ALA A 90 3.22 4.49 7.80
N SER A 91 4.11 4.40 6.81
CA SER A 91 5.13 5.41 6.57
C SER A 91 5.35 5.62 5.08
N ARG A 92 5.53 6.87 4.68
CA ARG A 92 5.89 7.24 3.30
C ARG A 92 7.25 7.90 3.22
N SER A 93 7.87 7.76 2.06
CA SER A 93 9.15 8.38 1.71
C SER A 93 9.24 8.58 0.21
N THR A 94 10.06 9.52 -0.24
CA THR A 94 10.26 9.76 -1.67
C THR A 94 10.81 8.52 -2.39
N TRP A 95 10.22 8.18 -3.54
CA TRP A 95 10.61 7.05 -4.38
C TRP A 95 11.66 7.45 -5.42
N LYS A 96 12.83 7.91 -4.95
CA LYS A 96 13.92 8.42 -5.80
C LYS A 96 14.31 7.49 -6.96
N TYR A 97 14.39 6.18 -6.69
CA TYR A 97 14.76 5.20 -7.70
C TYR A 97 13.66 5.00 -8.75
N GLY A 98 12.39 4.91 -8.33
CA GLY A 98 11.25 4.83 -9.25
C GLY A 98 11.20 6.02 -10.19
N MET A 99 11.35 7.24 -9.65
CA MET A 99 11.29 8.46 -10.44
C MET A 99 12.39 8.60 -11.51
N SER A 100 13.58 8.04 -11.27
CA SER A 100 14.75 8.27 -12.13
C SER A 100 15.14 7.07 -13.00
N ARG A 101 14.73 5.85 -12.63
CA ARG A 101 15.19 4.62 -13.26
C ARG A 101 14.09 3.75 -13.84
N PHE A 102 12.85 3.92 -13.40
CA PHE A 102 11.74 3.14 -13.93
C PHE A 102 11.15 3.83 -15.15
N VAL A 103 11.04 3.09 -16.25
CA VAL A 103 10.15 3.41 -17.37
C VAL A 103 9.02 2.42 -17.30
N LEU A 104 7.87 2.88 -16.81
CA LEU A 104 6.68 2.04 -16.66
C LEU A 104 5.73 2.33 -17.81
N THR A 105 5.20 1.26 -18.40
CA THR A 105 4.23 1.34 -19.50
C THR A 105 3.04 0.43 -19.22
N TRP A 106 1.87 0.82 -19.73
CA TRP A 106 0.66 0.02 -19.75
C TRP A 106 0.08 0.05 -21.16
N GLY A 107 0.24 -1.06 -21.88
CA GLY A 107 0.13 -1.02 -23.34
C GLY A 107 1.16 -0.03 -23.90
N ASP A 108 0.68 0.92 -24.71
CA ASP A 108 1.50 1.96 -25.34
C ASP A 108 1.62 3.24 -24.50
N GLU A 109 0.94 3.32 -23.36
CA GLU A 109 0.95 4.50 -22.50
C GLU A 109 2.08 4.46 -21.50
N ARG A 110 2.82 5.57 -21.37
CA ARG A 110 3.81 5.73 -20.31
C ARG A 110 3.14 6.17 -19.03
N ILE A 111 3.40 5.45 -17.94
CA ILE A 111 2.84 5.74 -16.62
C ILE A 111 3.89 6.41 -15.76
N ALA A 112 3.54 7.57 -15.22
CA ALA A 112 4.40 8.30 -14.30
C ALA A 112 4.46 7.60 -12.94
N PRO A 113 5.64 7.40 -12.34
CA PRO A 113 5.74 7.00 -10.95
C PRO A 113 5.30 8.15 -10.04
N CYS A 114 4.55 7.81 -9.00
CA CYS A 114 4.27 8.68 -7.88
C CYS A 114 5.58 9.11 -7.21
N GLN A 115 5.58 10.32 -6.67
CA GLN A 115 6.73 10.88 -5.95
C GLN A 115 7.07 10.06 -4.70
N ASP A 116 6.06 9.52 -4.03
CA ASP A 116 6.22 8.77 -2.78
C ASP A 116 6.00 7.27 -2.96
N LYS A 117 6.67 6.50 -2.10
CA LYS A 117 6.45 5.08 -1.86
C LYS A 117 6.01 4.86 -0.42
N TRP A 118 5.28 3.77 -0.22
CA TRP A 118 4.69 3.43 1.06
C TRP A 118 5.27 2.15 1.65
N LYS A 119 5.38 2.14 2.97
CA LYS A 119 5.64 0.96 3.79
C LYS A 119 4.57 0.85 4.86
N PHE A 120 3.94 -0.32 4.94
CA PHE A 120 2.97 -0.70 5.95
C PHE A 120 3.55 -1.86 6.75
N ALA A 121 3.78 -1.64 8.05
CA ALA A 121 4.25 -2.67 8.97
C ALA A 121 3.08 -3.10 9.86
N LEU A 122 2.77 -4.40 9.86
CA LEU A 122 1.71 -5.00 10.65
C LEU A 122 2.30 -5.60 11.92
N ALA A 123 1.72 -5.28 13.07
CA ALA A 123 2.08 -5.85 14.36
C ALA A 123 0.82 -6.32 15.08
N MET A 124 0.94 -7.31 15.97
CA MET A 124 -0.15 -7.68 16.88
C MET A 124 -0.45 -6.51 17.80
N ARG A 125 -1.73 -6.24 18.05
CA ARG A 125 -2.12 -5.22 19.03
C ARG A 125 -1.49 -5.55 20.40
N GLY A 126 -0.84 -4.57 21.01
CA GLY A 126 -0.16 -4.74 22.31
C GLY A 126 1.26 -5.34 22.26
N SER A 127 1.75 -5.75 21.07
CA SER A 127 3.15 -6.17 20.89
C SER A 127 4.11 -5.01 20.62
N GLY A 128 3.58 -3.80 20.37
CA GLY A 128 4.38 -2.60 20.11
C GLY A 128 5.07 -2.09 21.38
N ARG A 129 6.33 -2.47 21.59
CA ARG A 129 7.27 -1.57 22.29
C ARG A 129 7.55 -0.40 21.35
N VAL A 130 7.17 0.80 21.81
CA VAL A 130 7.54 2.10 21.22
C VAL A 130 9.05 2.22 21.11
#